data_AF-A0A2G2V4M6-F1
#
_entry.id   AF-A0A2G2V4M6-F1
#
_cell.length_a   1.000
_cell.length_b   1.000
_cell.length_c   1.000
_cell.angle_alpha   90.00
_cell.angle_beta   90.00
_cell.angle_gamma   90.00
#
_symmetry.space_group_name_H-M   'P 1'
#
loop_
_entity.id
_entity.type
_entity.pdbx_description
1 polymer ?
#
loop_
_entity_poly.entity_id
_entity_poly.type
_entity_poly.pdbx_seq_one_letter_code
_entity_poly.pdbx_strand_id
1 'polypeptide(L)'
;MYYGKNPALCLFDYSVHEDRANQFYLAIRKYYPGLKDEPLEPSYAGIRPKIFGPEEGPTDFVVQGEETHGISSLVNLFGIELPGLTFSMAIVEHIAAKLLK
;
A
#
# COMPACT_ATOMS: atom_id res chain seq x y z
N MET A 1 -2.74 -20.47 2.66
CA MET A 1 -1.36 -19.95 2.77
C MET A 1 -1.26 -19.31 4.15
N TYR A 2 -0.92 -20.10 5.17
CA TYR A 2 -0.84 -19.64 6.57
C TYR A 2 0.51 -18.95 6.78
N TYR A 3 0.51 -17.66 7.09
CA TYR A 3 1.75 -16.97 7.49
C TYR A 3 2.14 -17.35 8.92
N GLY A 4 3.44 -17.54 9.10
CA GLY A 4 4.04 -18.21 10.24
C GLY A 4 3.83 -17.52 11.57
N LYS A 5 3.55 -18.33 12.58
CA LYS A 5 3.60 -18.00 14.01
C LYS A 5 5.04 -17.82 14.51
N ASN A 6 5.86 -17.01 13.83
CA ASN A 6 7.17 -16.65 14.35
C ASN A 6 7.22 -15.14 14.67
N PRO A 7 6.88 -14.75 15.92
CA PRO A 7 6.78 -13.35 16.32
C PRO A 7 8.13 -12.60 16.33
N ALA A 8 9.25 -13.31 16.16
CA ALA A 8 10.59 -12.71 16.21
C ALA A 8 11.07 -12.10 14.88
N LEU A 9 10.32 -12.24 13.77
CA LEU A 9 10.78 -11.82 12.43
C LEU A 9 9.82 -10.88 11.68
N CYS A 10 8.67 -10.50 12.26
CA CYS A 10 7.72 -9.62 11.57
C CYS A 10 7.50 -8.33 12.37
N LEU A 11 8.12 -7.23 11.94
CA LEU A 11 7.96 -5.89 12.52
C LEU A 11 6.52 -5.36 12.41
N PHE A 12 5.70 -5.94 11.52
CA PHE A 12 4.36 -5.48 11.22
C PHE A 12 3.32 -6.58 11.38
N ASP A 13 2.13 -6.22 11.87
CA ASP A 13 1.00 -7.14 12.00
C ASP A 13 0.14 -7.13 10.73
N TYR A 14 0.08 -8.28 10.06
CA TYR A 14 -0.77 -8.52 8.88
C TYR A 14 -2.03 -9.34 9.19
N SER A 15 -2.32 -9.58 10.48
CA SER A 15 -3.52 -10.31 10.88
C SER A 15 -4.79 -9.55 10.48
N VAL A 16 -5.79 -10.28 10.00
CA VAL A 16 -7.10 -9.73 9.66
C VAL A 16 -8.08 -10.17 10.74
N HIS A 17 -8.45 -9.24 11.62
CA HIS A 17 -9.41 -9.53 12.68
C HIS A 17 -10.83 -9.68 12.12
N GLU A 18 -11.50 -10.75 12.51
CA GLU A 18 -12.87 -11.10 12.09
C GLU A 18 -13.89 -10.00 12.42
N ASP A 19 -13.68 -9.28 13.53
CA ASP A 19 -14.55 -8.20 13.99
C ASP A 19 -14.62 -7.00 13.02
N ARG A 20 -13.62 -6.82 12.14
CA ARG A 20 -13.64 -5.81 11.09
C ARG A 20 -14.80 -6.01 10.12
N ALA A 21 -15.26 -7.25 9.92
CA ALA A 21 -16.40 -7.55 9.05
C ALA A 21 -17.65 -6.73 9.41
N ASN A 22 -17.84 -6.41 10.70
CA ASN A 22 -19.00 -5.62 11.18
C ASN A 22 -19.14 -4.27 10.47
N GLN A 23 -18.02 -3.57 10.22
CA GLN A 23 -18.04 -2.30 9.50
C GLN A 23 -18.34 -2.49 8.00
N PHE A 24 -17.91 -3.61 7.43
CA PHE A 24 -18.10 -3.93 6.02
C PHE A 24 -19.56 -4.25 5.70
N TYR A 25 -20.27 -5.01 6.54
CA TYR A 25 -21.71 -5.24 6.35
C TYR A 25 -22.50 -3.93 6.27
N LEU A 26 -22.23 -3.00 7.18
CA LEU A 26 -22.90 -1.69 7.21
C LEU A 26 -22.62 -0.88 5.94
N ALA A 27 -21.39 -0.93 5.42
CA ALA A 27 -21.02 -0.25 4.18
C ALA A 27 -21.63 -0.92 2.94
N ILE A 28 -21.52 -2.25 2.81
CA ILE A 28 -21.98 -3.01 1.64
C ILE A 28 -23.49 -2.90 1.48
N ARG A 29 -24.26 -2.99 2.57
CA ARG A 29 -25.73 -2.91 2.53
C ARG A 29 -26.28 -1.60 2.00
N LYS A 30 -25.46 -0.53 1.95
CA LYS A 30 -25.86 0.73 1.31
C LYS A 30 -26.10 0.58 -0.20
N TYR A 31 -25.38 -0.33 -0.85
CA TYR A 31 -25.49 -0.58 -2.30
C TYR A 31 -25.91 -2.02 -2.65
N TYR A 32 -25.89 -2.94 -1.68
CA TYR A 32 -26.42 -4.30 -1.83
C TYR A 32 -27.26 -4.72 -0.60
N PRO A 33 -28.52 -4.24 -0.48
CA PRO A 33 -29.35 -4.46 0.71
C PRO A 33 -29.68 -5.92 0.99
N GLY A 34 -29.73 -6.76 -0.04
CA GLY A 34 -30.01 -8.20 0.08
C GLY A 34 -28.86 -9.05 0.60
N LEU A 35 -27.74 -8.44 1.02
CA LEU A 35 -26.61 -9.16 1.60
C LEU A 35 -27.04 -9.90 2.87
N LYS A 36 -27.03 -11.23 2.81
CA LYS A 36 -27.32 -12.13 3.93
C LYS A 36 -26.28 -11.96 5.06
N ASP A 37 -26.67 -12.30 6.28
CA ASP A 37 -25.75 -12.39 7.44
C ASP A 37 -24.83 -13.63 7.38
N GLU A 38 -24.39 -14.03 6.20
CA GLU A 38 -23.36 -15.07 6.02
C GLU A 38 -21.99 -14.44 6.29
N PRO A 39 -21.10 -15.10 7.08
CA PRO A 39 -19.86 -14.50 7.56
C PRO A 39 -18.95 -14.08 6.40
N LEU A 40 -18.57 -12.80 6.36
CA LEU A 40 -17.44 -12.35 5.57
C LEU A 40 -16.19 -13.01 6.14
N GLU A 41 -15.54 -13.85 5.37
CA GLU A 41 -14.34 -14.54 5.81
C GLU A 41 -13.12 -13.59 5.75
N PRO A 42 -12.27 -13.55 6.79
CA PRO A 42 -11.00 -12.85 6.74
C PRO A 42 -10.16 -13.34 5.57
N SER A 43 -9.67 -12.40 4.75
CA SER A 43 -8.83 -12.73 3.60
C SER A 43 -7.38 -12.31 3.84
N TYR A 44 -6.95 -11.18 3.29
CA TYR A 44 -5.57 -10.68 3.41
C TYR A 44 -5.53 -9.19 3.79
N ALA A 45 -4.38 -8.75 4.31
CA ALA A 45 -4.07 -7.36 4.58
C ALA A 45 -2.81 -6.94 3.83
N GLY A 46 -2.67 -5.63 3.59
CA GLY A 46 -1.47 -4.99 3.06
C GLY A 46 -1.22 -3.66 3.76
N ILE A 47 0.04 -3.24 3.82
CA ILE A 47 0.47 -1.97 4.41
C ILE A 47 0.92 -1.04 3.29
N ARG A 48 0.39 0.19 3.27
CA ARG A 48 0.76 1.19 2.26
C ARG A 48 1.99 1.98 2.72
N PRO A 49 3.01 2.18 1.87
CA PRO A 49 4.20 2.95 2.21
C PRO A 49 3.91 4.46 2.14
N LYS A 50 3.23 5.00 3.15
CA LYS A 50 2.91 6.44 3.24
C LYS A 50 4.13 7.28 3.62
N ILE A 51 4.21 8.51 3.13
CA ILE A 51 5.23 9.50 3.51
C ILE A 51 4.66 10.69 4.29
N PHE A 52 3.41 10.57 4.72
CA PHE A 52 2.68 11.57 5.50
C PHE A 52 2.01 10.89 6.70
N GLY A 53 1.84 11.67 7.77
CA GLY A 53 1.24 11.22 9.03
C GLY A 53 -0.29 11.14 9.01
N PRO A 54 -0.92 10.57 10.04
CA PRO A 54 -2.38 10.42 10.12
C PRO A 54 -3.17 11.73 10.04
N GLU A 55 -2.59 12.82 10.54
CA GLU A 55 -3.19 14.17 10.55
C GLU A 55 -2.78 15.03 9.34
N GLU A 56 -1.91 14.49 8.47
CA GLU A 56 -1.42 15.19 7.29
C GLU A 56 -2.25 14.82 6.05
N GLY A 57 -2.37 15.76 5.12
CA GLY A 57 -3.08 15.53 3.86
C GLY A 57 -2.33 14.53 2.95
N PRO A 58 -3.03 13.87 2.02
CA PRO A 58 -2.38 13.00 1.04
C PRO A 58 -1.32 13.76 0.24
N THR A 59 -0.12 13.20 0.19
CA THR A 59 0.98 13.70 -0.64
C THR A 59 1.24 12.77 -1.81
N ASP A 60 1.77 13.31 -2.91
CA ASP A 60 2.21 12.50 -4.03
C ASP A 60 3.42 11.61 -3.67
N PHE A 61 3.70 10.61 -4.49
CA PHE A 61 4.92 9.82 -4.35
C PHE A 61 6.14 10.65 -4.74
N VAL A 62 7.31 10.26 -4.25
CA VAL A 62 8.56 10.99 -4.45
C VAL A 62 9.58 10.09 -5.13
N VAL A 63 10.12 10.58 -6.26
CA VAL A 63 11.27 10.00 -6.94
C VAL A 63 12.46 10.94 -6.76
N GLN A 64 13.51 10.48 -6.09
CA GLN A 64 14.75 11.25 -5.91
C GLN A 64 15.88 10.59 -6.68
N GLY A 65 16.62 11.37 -7.45
CA GLY A 65 17.85 10.94 -8.13
C GLY A 65 19.07 11.74 -7.68
N GLU A 66 20.19 11.56 -8.39
CA GLU A 66 21.46 12.24 -8.14
C GLU A 66 21.30 13.77 -8.06
N GLU A 67 20.39 14.37 -8.84
CA GLU A 67 20.10 15.81 -8.80
C GLU A 67 19.51 16.29 -7.47
N THR A 68 18.92 15.39 -6.69
CA THR A 68 18.28 15.70 -5.40
C THR A 68 19.21 15.42 -4.22
N HIS A 69 19.93 14.29 -4.24
CA HIS A 69 20.73 13.85 -3.09
C HIS A 69 22.24 13.77 -3.35
N GLY A 70 22.72 13.98 -4.58
CA GLY A 70 24.15 14.02 -4.93
C GLY A 70 24.88 12.67 -4.92
N ILE A 71 24.16 11.56 -4.89
CA ILE A 71 24.73 10.19 -4.88
C ILE A 71 24.51 9.59 -6.26
N SER A 72 25.61 9.28 -6.94
CA SER A 72 25.53 8.77 -8.31
C SER A 72 24.93 7.38 -8.38
N SER A 73 24.12 7.15 -9.42
CA SER A 73 23.45 5.88 -9.72
C SER A 73 22.49 5.35 -8.65
N LEU A 74 22.14 6.16 -7.64
CA LEU A 74 21.09 5.85 -6.66
C LEU A 74 19.79 6.54 -7.05
N VAL A 75 18.66 5.82 -6.96
CA VAL A 75 17.31 6.38 -7.07
C VAL A 75 16.48 5.90 -5.90
N ASN A 76 15.88 6.84 -5.15
CA ASN A 76 14.94 6.54 -4.09
C ASN A 76 13.50 6.66 -4.58
N LEU A 77 12.67 5.70 -4.21
CA LEU A 77 11.22 5.70 -4.45
C LEU A 77 10.51 5.67 -3.10
N PHE A 78 9.83 6.77 -2.78
CA PHE A 78 9.03 6.89 -1.55
C PHE A 78 7.57 7.09 -1.90
N GLY A 79 6.66 6.60 -1.06
CA GLY A 79 5.24 6.91 -1.25
C GLY A 79 4.54 6.13 -2.38
N ILE A 80 5.16 5.10 -2.96
CA ILE A 80 4.58 4.34 -4.08
C ILE A 80 3.45 3.42 -3.56
N GLU A 81 2.27 4.00 -3.32
CA GLU A 81 1.08 3.29 -2.88
C GLU A 81 0.06 3.07 -4.02
N LEU A 82 -1.00 3.86 -4.10
CA LEU A 82 -1.92 3.89 -5.23
C LEU A 82 -1.77 5.22 -5.97
N PRO A 83 -1.82 5.22 -7.31
CA PRO A 83 -1.99 4.07 -8.21
C PRO A 83 -0.64 3.45 -8.66
N GLY A 84 0.26 3.13 -7.72
CA GLY A 84 1.65 2.72 -8.00
C GLY A 84 1.77 1.50 -8.92
N LEU A 85 0.94 0.47 -8.74
CA LEU A 85 0.93 -0.69 -9.65
C LEU A 85 0.44 -0.32 -11.06
N THR A 86 -0.59 0.51 -11.16
CA THR A 86 -1.13 0.95 -12.45
C THR A 86 -0.11 1.78 -13.24
N PHE A 87 0.73 2.56 -12.56
CA PHE A 87 1.75 3.40 -13.17
C PHE A 87 3.16 2.81 -13.10
N SER A 88 3.32 1.52 -12.79
CA SER A 88 4.64 0.93 -12.60
C SER A 88 5.55 1.10 -13.82
N MET A 89 5.00 0.94 -15.03
CA MET A 89 5.74 1.11 -16.28
C MET A 89 6.16 2.58 -16.51
N ALA A 90 5.23 3.52 -16.32
CA ALA A 90 5.52 4.94 -16.47
C ALA A 90 6.58 5.44 -15.47
N ILE A 91 6.55 4.91 -14.23
CA ILE A 91 7.56 5.20 -13.21
C ILE A 91 8.93 4.71 -13.68
N VAL A 92 9.03 3.49 -14.19
CA VAL A 92 10.30 2.93 -14.69
C VAL A 92 10.82 3.72 -15.90
N GLU A 93 9.95 4.08 -16.85
CA GLU A 93 10.33 4.89 -18.02
C GLU A 93 10.88 6.26 -17.61
N HIS A 94 10.23 6.92 -16.64
CA HIS A 94 10.69 8.20 -16.08
C HIS A 94 12.08 8.09 -15.44
N ILE A 95 12.31 7.04 -14.66
CA ILE A 95 13.60 6.80 -14.00
C ILE A 95 14.69 6.47 -15.02
N ALA A 96 14.39 5.60 -15.99
CA ALA A 96 15.32 5.17 -17.02
C ALA A 96 15.79 6.36 -17.87
N ALA A 97 14.89 7.28 -18.24
CA ALA A 97 15.23 8.50 -18.98
C ALA A 97 16.20 9.43 -18.22
N LYS A 98 16.23 9.35 -16.88
CA LYS A 98 17.17 10.13 -16.04
C LYS A 98 18.52 9.44 -15.86
N LEU A 99 18.55 8.11 -15.78
CA LEU A 99 19.74 7.32 -15.50
C LEU A 99 20.54 6.92 -16.75
N LEU A 100 19.86 6.64 -17.86
CA LEU A 100 20.47 6.08 -19.08
C LEU A 100 20.87 7.16 -20.10
N LYS A 101 21.33 8.32 -19.62
CA LYS A 101 21.81 9.39 -20.51
C LYS A 101 22.94 8.92 -21.42
#